data_AF-A0A7W0SVQ3-F1
#
_entry.id   AF-A0A7W0SVQ3-F1
#
_cell.length_a   1.000
_cell.length_b   1.000
_cell.length_c   1.000
_cell.angle_alpha   90.00
_cell.angle_beta   90.00
_cell.angle_gamma   90.00
#
_symmetry.space_group_name_H-M   'P 1'
#
loop_
_entity.id
_entity.type
_entity.pdbx_description
1 polymer ?
#
loop_
_entity_poly.entity_id
_entity_poly.type
_entity_poly.pdbx_seq_one_letter_code
_entity_poly.pdbx_strand_id
1 'polypeptide(L)' 'VLRDVEHVIDVSGQTEIELFEDQPFRWWTLEEIASSREIFAPHDLATVLPAVLAGRWSGPPDFVDVRGKNRSG' A
#
# COMPACT_ATOMS: atom_id res chain seq x y z
N VAL A 1 -1.00 18.79 -34.89
CA VAL A 1 -0.48 18.35 -33.56
C VAL A 1 0.05 19.60 -32.88
N LEU A 2 -0.56 20.04 -31.78
CA LEU A 2 0.05 21.05 -30.91
C LEU A 2 1.26 20.38 -30.24
N ARG A 3 2.46 20.85 -30.59
CA ARG A 3 3.69 20.54 -29.88
C ARG A 3 3.97 21.71 -28.94
N ASP A 4 4.59 21.44 -27.80
CA ASP A 4 5.03 22.44 -26.81
C ASP A 4 3.93 23.04 -25.90
N VAL A 5 2.98 22.21 -25.45
CA VAL A 5 2.08 22.57 -24.34
C VAL A 5 2.64 22.00 -23.04
N GLU A 6 3.05 22.89 -22.14
CA GLU A 6 3.42 22.54 -20.76
C GLU A 6 2.17 22.61 -19.88
N HIS A 7 1.80 21.48 -19.27
CA HIS A 7 0.71 21.43 -18.29
C HIS A 7 1.28 21.73 -16.90
N VAL A 8 1.32 23.01 -16.54
CA VAL A 8 1.72 23.45 -15.20
C VAL A 8 0.50 23.37 -14.28
N ILE A 9 0.59 22.56 -13.23
CA ILE A 9 -0.46 22.42 -12.21
C ILE A 9 -0.13 23.36 -11.04
N ASP A 10 -1.04 24.27 -10.72
CA ASP A 10 -0.92 25.12 -9.52
C ASP A 10 -1.37 24.33 -8.29
N VAL A 11 -0.39 23.97 -7.45
CA VAL A 11 -0.61 23.24 -6.19
C VAL A 11 -0.61 24.15 -4.96
N SER A 12 -0.51 25.48 -5.15
CA SER A 12 -0.40 26.45 -4.05
C SER A 12 -1.64 26.52 -3.15
N GLY A 13 -2.79 26.02 -3.62
CA GLY A 13 -4.03 25.94 -2.85
C GLY A 13 -4.18 24.67 -2.01
N GLN A 14 -3.24 23.71 -2.09
CA GLN A 14 -3.35 22.46 -1.34
C GLN A 14 -3.18 22.70 0.17
N THR A 15 -4.06 22.06 0.94
CA THR A 15 -3.94 21.94 2.39
C THR A 15 -2.85 20.94 2.77
N GLU A 16 -2.42 20.96 4.04
CA GLU A 16 -1.42 20.02 4.55
C GLU A 16 -1.84 18.55 4.39
N ILE A 17 -3.15 18.26 4.43
CA ILE A 17 -3.71 16.91 4.23
C ILE A 17 -3.58 16.51 2.77
N GLU A 18 -3.94 17.39 1.83
CA GLU A 18 -3.86 17.12 0.39
C GLU A 18 -2.40 16.90 -0.06
N LEU A 19 -1.46 17.65 0.51
CA LEU A 19 -0.02 17.44 0.28
C LEU A 19 0.46 16.08 0.80
N PHE A 20 -0.07 15.62 1.94
CA PHE A 20 0.27 14.33 2.50
C PHE A 20 -0.30 13.17 1.67
N GLU A 21 -1.49 13.36 1.09
CA GLU A 21 -2.14 12.42 0.18
C GLU A 21 -1.49 12.40 -1.22
N ASP A 22 -0.80 13.46 -1.65
CA ASP A 22 -0.10 13.53 -2.94
C ASP A 22 1.30 12.86 -2.91
N GLN A 23 1.58 12.03 -1.90
CA GLN A 23 2.82 11.27 -1.86
C GLN A 23 2.85 10.22 -2.98
N PRO A 24 4.03 9.95 -3.57
CA PRO A 24 4.13 9.03 -4.70
C PRO A 24 3.75 7.61 -4.28
N PHE A 25 2.53 7.19 -4.61
CA PHE A 25 2.11 5.81 -4.50
C PHE A 25 2.66 5.01 -5.67
N ARG A 26 3.17 3.82 -5.36
CA ARG A 26 3.56 2.84 -6.37
C ARG A 26 2.81 1.55 -6.18
N TRP A 27 2.55 0.87 -7.28
CA TRP A 27 2.02 -0.49 -7.27
C TRP A 27 3.13 -1.49 -6.96
N TRP A 28 2.77 -2.55 -6.25
CA TRP A 28 3.68 -3.61 -5.84
C TRP A 28 3.15 -4.96 -6.29
N THR A 29 4.03 -5.79 -6.82
CA THR A 29 3.80 -7.23 -6.96
C THR A 29 3.99 -7.93 -5.61
N LEU A 30 3.44 -9.14 -5.49
CA LEU A 30 3.64 -9.98 -4.30
C LEU A 30 5.12 -10.31 -4.06
N GLU A 31 5.88 -10.55 -5.12
CA GLU A 31 7.32 -10.85 -5.03
C GLU A 31 8.12 -9.64 -4.52
N GLU A 32 7.78 -8.44 -4.99
CA GLU A 32 8.41 -7.22 -4.49
C GLU A 32 8.10 -6.98 -3.02
N ILE A 33 6.84 -7.20 -2.57
CA ILE A 33 6.48 -7.08 -1.15
C ILE A 33 7.30 -8.08 -0.32
N ALA A 34 7.39 -9.34 -0.77
CA ALA A 34 8.10 -10.40 -0.04
C ALA A 34 9.62 -10.21 0.04
N SER A 35 10.22 -9.51 -0.94
CA SER A 35 11.66 -9.23 -0.98
C SER A 35 12.05 -7.84 -0.46
N SER A 36 11.06 -7.00 -0.15
CA SER A 36 11.26 -5.62 0.28
C SER A 36 11.76 -5.52 1.73
N ARG A 37 12.47 -4.41 2.00
CA ARG A 37 12.81 -3.96 3.35
C ARG A 37 11.91 -2.83 3.85
N GLU A 38 10.94 -2.41 3.04
CA GLU A 38 9.95 -1.42 3.43
C GLU A 38 8.99 -1.98 4.48
N ILE A 39 8.40 -1.08 5.25
CA ILE A 39 7.44 -1.44 6.29
C ILE A 39 6.04 -1.36 5.67
N PHE A 40 5.32 -2.47 5.72
CA PHE A 40 3.94 -2.56 5.26
C PHE A 40 2.97 -2.62 6.45
N ALA A 41 1.77 -2.11 6.22
CA ALA A 41 0.62 -2.33 7.09
C ALA A 41 -0.43 -3.14 6.32
N PRO A 42 -0.81 -4.34 6.79
CA PRO A 42 -0.32 -5.01 8.00
C PRO A 42 1.12 -5.53 7.83
N HIS A 43 1.82 -5.79 8.95
CA HIS A 43 3.24 -6.21 8.92
C HIS A 43 3.44 -7.61 8.31
N ASP A 44 2.41 -8.43 8.36
CA ASP A 44 2.36 -9.78 7.79
C ASP A 44 1.79 -9.79 6.36
N LEU A 45 1.72 -8.64 5.67
CA LEU A 45 1.13 -8.51 4.34
C LEU A 45 1.66 -9.57 3.35
N ALA A 46 2.97 -9.79 3.30
CA ALA A 46 3.59 -10.80 2.44
C ALA A 46 3.07 -12.22 2.69
N THR A 47 2.70 -12.52 3.95
CA THR A 47 2.19 -13.83 4.38
C THR A 47 0.72 -13.99 4.06
N VAL A 48 -0.10 -12.95 4.25
CA VAL A 48 -1.57 -13.05 4.14
C VAL A 48 -2.08 -12.80 2.73
N LEU A 49 -1.40 -11.94 1.95
CA LEU A 49 -1.81 -11.56 0.60
C LEU A 49 -1.99 -12.74 -0.37
N PRO A 50 -1.15 -13.79 -0.40
CA PRO A 50 -1.35 -14.94 -1.28
C PRO A 50 -2.70 -15.64 -1.07
N ALA A 51 -3.16 -15.76 0.18
CA ALA A 51 -4.44 -16.39 0.49
C ALA A 51 -5.63 -15.53 0.05
N VAL A 52 -5.52 -14.21 0.18
CA VAL A 52 -6.50 -13.23 -0.31
C VAL A 52 -6.60 -13.30 -1.83
N LEU A 53 -5.46 -13.29 -2.53
CA LEU A 53 -5.42 -13.39 -3.99
C LEU A 53 -5.98 -14.72 -4.51
N ALA A 54 -5.80 -15.81 -3.76
CA ALA A 54 -6.38 -17.11 -4.09
C ALA A 54 -7.91 -17.18 -3.87
N GLY A 55 -8.53 -16.16 -3.25
CA GLY A 55 -9.98 -16.04 -3.08
C GLY A 55 -10.62 -17.10 -2.19
N ARG A 56 -9.84 -17.87 -1.42
CA ARG A 56 -10.30 -19.08 -0.71
C ARG A 56 -10.64 -18.88 0.77
N TRP A 57 -10.89 -17.65 1.22
CA TRP A 57 -11.23 -17.44 2.62
C TRP A 57 -12.67 -17.85 2.91
N SER A 58 -12.86 -19.01 3.54
CA SER A 58 -14.17 -19.51 3.99
C SER A 58 -14.31 -19.54 5.52
N GLY A 59 -13.37 -18.93 6.25
CA GLY A 59 -13.35 -18.87 7.71
C GLY A 59 -14.01 -17.61 8.29
N PRO A 60 -14.14 -17.50 9.63
CA PRO A 60 -14.47 -16.22 10.28
C PRO A 60 -13.38 -15.17 9.97
N PRO A 61 -13.61 -13.85 10.15
CA PRO A 61 -12.55 -12.85 9.95
C PRO A 61 -11.28 -13.17 10.77
N ASP A 62 -10.10 -13.10 10.14
CA ASP A 62 -8.81 -13.22 10.85
C ASP A 62 -8.30 -11.82 11.24
N PHE A 63 -7.61 -11.76 12.38
CA PHE A 63 -6.98 -10.54 12.85
C PHE A 63 -5.53 -10.50 12.37
N VAL A 64 -5.26 -9.70 11.34
CA VAL A 64 -3.91 -9.44 10.84
C VAL A 64 -3.19 -8.43 11.73
N ASP A 65 -1.88 -8.63 11.94
CA ASP A 65 -1.13 -7.82 12.89
C ASP A 65 -0.83 -6.42 12.32
N VAL A 66 -1.43 -5.39 12.93
CA VAL A 66 -1.18 -3.97 12.64
C VAL A 66 0.00 -3.40 13.42
N ARG A 67 0.56 -4.13 14.39
CA ARG A 67 1.70 -3.72 15.23
C ARG A 67 2.66 -4.88 15.36
N GLY A 68 3.64 -4.95 14.46
CA GLY A 68 4.64 -6.01 14.39
C GLY A 68 5.04 -6.61 15.74
N LYS A 69 4.60 -7.87 15.91
CA LYS A 69 4.94 -8.86 16.93
C LYS A 69 4.11 -8.77 18.21
N ASN A 70 3.17 -9.73 18.36
CA ASN A 70 3.29 -10.86 19.28
C ASN A 70 2.06 -11.80 19.19
N ARG A 71 2.21 -12.99 18.59
CA ARG A 71 1.38 -14.16 18.96
C ARG A 71 2.29 -15.19 19.65
N SER A 72 2.15 -15.27 20.97
CA SER A 72 2.52 -16.45 21.77
C SER A 72 1.32 -16.74 22.67
N GLY A 73 0.73 -17.92 22.53
CA GLY A 73 -0.42 -18.38 23.32
C GLY A 73 -1.34 -19.25 22.49
#